data_AF-A0A2S9E6T8-F1
#
_entry.id   AF-A0A2S9E6T8-F1
#
_cell.length_a   1.000
_cell.length_b   1.000
_cell.length_c   1.000
_cell.angle_alpha   90.00
_cell.angle_beta   90.00
_cell.angle_gamma   90.00
#
_symmetry.space_group_name_H-M   'P 1'
#
loop_
_entity.id
_entity.type
_entity.pdbx_description
1 polymer ?
#
loop_
_entity_poly.entity_id
_entity_poly.type
_entity_poly.pdbx_seq_one_letter_code
_entity_poly.pdbx_strand_id
1 'polypeptide(L)'
;MIEVKVDLNFDQIVAQANGAAAIGLNMAAERLKALSVARTPIDQGPLSAATSVIPATPGDLVAKVHNDTVYAARQHEELTWRHSNGRTAKYLEGPAEESSQELYRILAAQIRRAMR
;
A
#
# COMPACT_ATOMS: atom_id res chain seq x y z
N MET A 1 -11.73 39.90 31.83
CA MET A 1 -11.93 39.37 30.47
C MET A 1 -10.58 38.84 30.04
N ILE A 2 -10.41 37.53 29.90
CA ILE A 2 -9.13 36.92 29.51
C ILE A 2 -9.17 36.73 28.00
N GLU A 3 -8.27 37.37 27.29
CA GLU A 3 -8.10 37.18 25.85
C GLU A 3 -7.11 36.04 25.63
N VAL A 4 -7.60 34.93 25.06
CA VAL A 4 -6.76 33.79 24.68
C VAL A 4 -6.49 33.90 23.19
N LYS A 5 -5.24 34.16 22.82
CA LYS A 5 -4.77 34.02 21.43
C LYS A 5 -4.27 32.59 21.22
N VAL A 6 -4.78 31.96 20.16
CA VAL A 6 -4.29 30.67 19.68
C VAL A 6 -3.62 30.91 18.34
N ASP A 7 -2.30 30.75 18.29
CA ASP A 7 -1.54 30.80 17.04
C ASP A 7 -1.45 29.38 16.46
N LEU A 8 -2.19 29.12 15.38
CA LEU A 8 -2.15 27.84 14.67
C LEU A 8 -1.11 27.88 13.55
N ASN A 9 -0.08 27.05 13.65
CA ASN A 9 0.90 26.86 12.58
C ASN A 9 0.41 25.78 11.59
N PHE A 10 -0.38 26.21 10.61
CA PHE A 10 -0.95 25.32 9.59
C PHE A 10 0.11 24.59 8.77
N ASP A 11 1.23 25.23 8.44
CA ASP A 11 2.30 24.62 7.67
C ASP A 11 2.93 23.44 8.42
N GLN A 12 3.14 23.61 9.72
CA GLN A 12 3.65 22.54 10.58
C GLN A 12 2.65 21.39 10.70
N ILE A 13 1.36 21.68 10.82
CA ILE A 13 0.29 20.67 10.89
C ILE A 13 0.21 19.87 9.59
N VAL A 14 0.26 20.55 8.44
CA VAL A 14 0.23 19.91 7.12
C VAL A 14 1.48 19.05 6.91
N ALA A 15 2.66 19.56 7.24
CA ALA A 15 3.91 18.80 7.14
C ALA A 15 3.88 17.54 8.02
N GLN A 16 3.35 17.65 9.25
CA GLN A 16 3.20 16.53 10.17
C GLN A 16 2.18 15.50 9.64
N ALA A 17 1.05 15.95 9.12
CA ALA A 17 0.03 15.09 8.53
C ALA A 17 0.57 14.34 7.29
N ASN A 18 1.28 15.03 6.40
CA ASN A 18 1.88 14.41 5.20
C ASN A 18 2.99 13.42 5.57
N GLY A 19 3.82 13.74 6.56
CA GLY A 19 4.83 12.81 7.07
C GLY A 19 4.19 11.51 7.60
N ALA A 20 3.14 11.65 8.41
CA ALA A 20 2.40 10.50 8.94
C ALA A 20 1.66 9.72 7.85
N ALA A 21 1.08 10.40 6.86
CA ALA A 21 0.42 9.79 5.72
C ALA A 21 1.41 8.97 4.88
N ALA A 22 2.60 9.50 4.58
CA ALA A 22 3.63 8.77 3.85
C ALA A 22 4.05 7.47 4.58
N ILE A 23 4.24 7.54 5.91
CA ILE A 23 4.54 6.35 6.73
C ILE A 23 3.39 5.33 6.64
N GLY A 24 2.14 5.79 6.82
CA GLY A 24 0.96 4.93 6.75
C GLY A 24 0.76 4.27 5.39
N LEU A 25 0.99 5.01 4.31
CA LEU A 25 0.94 4.49 2.94
C LEU A 25 2.02 3.42 2.70
N ASN A 26 3.24 3.64 3.19
CA ASN A 26 4.33 2.68 3.06
C ASN A 26 4.05 1.38 3.84
N MET A 27 3.51 1.49 5.04
CA MET A 27 3.09 0.31 5.82
C MET A 27 1.94 -0.45 5.15
N ALA A 28 0.95 0.28 4.61
CA ALA A 28 -0.15 -0.33 3.87
C ALA A 28 0.34 -1.01 2.58
N ALA A 29 1.29 -0.39 1.86
CA ALA A 29 1.88 -0.96 0.66
C ALA A 29 2.67 -2.24 0.95
N GLU A 30 3.46 -2.28 2.03
CA GLU A 30 4.15 -3.52 2.44
C GLU A 30 3.15 -4.61 2.85
N ARG A 31 2.05 -4.23 3.51
CA ARG A 31 0.98 -5.18 3.82
C ARG A 31 0.34 -5.73 2.54
N LEU A 32 0.02 -4.86 1.59
CA LEU A 32 -0.53 -5.25 0.29
C LEU A 32 0.45 -6.15 -0.48
N LYS A 33 1.74 -5.83 -0.48
CA LYS A 33 2.79 -6.69 -1.06
C LYS A 33 2.77 -8.07 -0.44
N ALA A 34 2.71 -8.19 0.89
CA ALA A 34 2.66 -9.50 1.55
C ALA A 34 1.42 -10.31 1.14
N LEU A 35 0.24 -9.66 1.06
CA LEU A 35 -0.99 -10.30 0.61
C LEU A 35 -0.93 -10.70 -0.87
N SER A 36 -0.33 -9.85 -1.71
CA SER A 36 -0.14 -10.10 -3.14
C SER A 36 0.77 -11.29 -3.36
N VAL A 37 1.93 -11.32 -2.69
CA VAL A 37 2.89 -12.42 -2.71
C VAL A 37 2.26 -13.74 -2.28
N ALA A 38 1.26 -13.73 -1.40
CA ALA A 38 0.51 -14.92 -0.99
C ALA A 38 -0.51 -15.41 -2.04
N ARG A 39 -0.80 -14.62 -3.08
CA ARG A 39 -1.68 -15.00 -4.20
C ARG A 39 -0.96 -15.14 -5.53
N THR A 40 0.23 -14.57 -5.66
CA THR A 40 1.06 -14.67 -6.84
C THR A 40 1.32 -16.13 -7.21
N PRO A 41 1.14 -16.54 -8.47
CA PRO A 41 1.48 -17.87 -8.94
C PRO A 41 2.94 -18.23 -8.68
N ILE A 42 3.19 -19.45 -8.21
CA ILE A 42 4.54 -19.98 -7.92
C ILE A 42 5.06 -20.90 -9.03
N ASP A 43 4.21 -21.24 -9.99
CA ASP A 43 4.49 -22.26 -11.01
C ASP A 43 5.52 -21.79 -12.05
N GLN A 44 5.79 -20.48 -12.14
CA GLN A 44 6.77 -19.88 -13.06
C GLN A 44 7.69 -18.91 -12.32
N GLY A 45 8.75 -19.44 -11.71
CA GLY A 45 9.94 -18.67 -11.32
C GLY A 45 9.75 -17.63 -10.19
N PRO A 46 10.58 -16.57 -10.16
CA PRO A 46 10.70 -15.65 -9.03
C PRO A 46 9.58 -14.60 -8.92
N LEU A 47 8.41 -14.80 -9.51
CA LEU A 47 7.34 -13.78 -9.57
C LEU A 47 6.96 -13.24 -8.18
N SER A 48 6.83 -14.12 -7.20
CA SER A 48 6.58 -13.76 -5.80
C SER A 48 7.72 -12.92 -5.21
N ALA A 49 8.98 -13.29 -5.49
CA ALA A 49 10.16 -12.58 -5.03
C ALA A 49 10.34 -11.20 -5.71
N ALA A 50 9.83 -11.04 -6.93
CA ALA A 50 9.91 -9.80 -7.71
C ALA A 50 8.82 -8.76 -7.34
N THR A 51 7.89 -9.09 -6.43
CA THR A 51 6.88 -8.12 -5.99
C THR A 51 7.52 -7.08 -5.07
N SER A 52 7.45 -5.81 -5.46
CA SER A 52 8.16 -4.71 -4.80
C SER A 52 7.25 -3.52 -4.52
N VAL A 53 7.75 -2.61 -3.66
CA VAL A 53 7.07 -1.37 -3.27
C VAL A 53 7.91 -0.19 -3.72
N ILE A 54 7.28 0.75 -4.42
CA ILE A 54 7.79 2.11 -4.58
C ILE A 54 7.18 2.94 -3.44
N PRO A 55 7.99 3.47 -2.51
CA PRO A 55 7.49 4.14 -1.33
C PRO A 55 6.93 5.53 -1.64
N ALA A 56 5.89 5.92 -0.92
CA ALA A 56 5.41 7.29 -0.82
C ALA A 56 6.43 8.16 -0.07
N THR A 57 6.39 9.45 -0.37
CA THR A 57 7.14 10.49 0.35
C THR A 57 6.18 11.55 0.88
N PRO A 58 6.58 12.41 1.84
CA PRO A 58 5.73 13.50 2.29
C PRO A 58 5.35 14.51 1.17
N GLY A 59 6.12 14.56 0.08
CA GLY A 59 5.83 15.39 -1.09
C GLY A 59 5.06 14.67 -2.22
N ASP A 60 4.99 13.34 -2.17
CA ASP A 60 4.27 12.49 -3.13
C ASP A 60 3.60 11.34 -2.36
N LEU A 61 2.34 11.54 -1.99
CA LEU A 61 1.55 10.64 -1.15
C LEU A 61 0.98 9.46 -1.95
N VAL A 62 1.85 8.78 -2.71
CA VAL A 62 1.52 7.62 -3.52
C VAL A 62 2.56 6.54 -3.29
N ALA A 63 2.13 5.42 -2.69
CA ALA A 63 2.91 4.18 -2.65
C ALA A 63 2.38 3.22 -3.71
N LYS A 64 3.26 2.51 -4.40
CA LYS A 64 2.89 1.58 -5.49
C LYS A 64 3.40 0.19 -5.18
N VAL A 65 2.54 -0.82 -5.33
CA VAL A 65 2.96 -2.23 -5.31
C VAL A 65 2.96 -2.71 -6.75
N HIS A 66 4.08 -3.27 -7.20
CA HIS A 66 4.22 -3.70 -8.59
C HIS A 66 5.00 -5.01 -8.73
N ASN A 67 4.99 -5.54 -9.95
CA ASN A 67 5.81 -6.67 -10.37
C ASN A 67 6.33 -6.37 -11.78
N ASP A 68 7.63 -6.47 -11.99
CA ASP A 68 8.33 -6.00 -13.19
C ASP A 68 8.89 -7.13 -14.06
N THR A 69 8.56 -8.38 -13.76
CA THR A 69 8.99 -9.50 -14.60
C THR A 69 8.27 -9.51 -15.95
N VAL A 70 8.95 -9.99 -16.99
CA VAL A 70 8.45 -10.00 -18.40
C VAL A 70 7.09 -10.69 -18.53
N TYR A 71 6.81 -11.68 -17.67
CA TYR A 71 5.58 -12.46 -17.69
C TYR A 71 4.55 -12.03 -16.64
N ALA A 72 4.86 -11.05 -15.78
CA ALA A 72 3.97 -10.59 -14.71
C ALA A 72 2.61 -10.15 -15.25
N ALA A 73 2.60 -9.26 -16.25
CA ALA A 73 1.36 -8.75 -16.82
C ALA A 73 0.48 -9.86 -17.40
N ARG A 74 1.08 -10.82 -18.12
CA ARG A 74 0.33 -11.95 -18.68
C ARG A 74 -0.22 -12.88 -17.59
N GLN A 75 0.59 -13.23 -16.60
CA GLN A 75 0.15 -14.01 -15.43
C GLN A 75 -0.96 -13.30 -14.65
N HIS A 76 -0.89 -11.98 -14.55
CA HIS A 76 -1.86 -11.18 -13.82
C HIS A 76 -3.21 -11.15 -14.53
N GLU A 77 -3.23 -11.00 -15.86
CA GLU A 77 -4.47 -10.81 -16.63
C GLU A 77 -5.10 -12.10 -17.16
N GLU A 78 -4.36 -13.21 -17.20
CA GLU A 78 -4.85 -14.45 -17.80
C GLU A 78 -5.74 -15.27 -16.85
N LEU A 79 -7.02 -14.92 -16.81
CA LEU A 79 -8.02 -15.53 -15.92
C LEU A 79 -8.31 -17.01 -16.23
N THR A 80 -7.93 -17.51 -17.42
CA THR A 80 -8.16 -18.91 -17.79
C THR A 80 -7.10 -19.86 -17.23
N TRP A 81 -5.99 -19.33 -16.72
CA TRP A 81 -4.92 -20.13 -16.15
C TRP A 81 -5.28 -20.66 -14.77
N ARG A 82 -5.10 -21.97 -14.60
CA ARG A 82 -5.31 -22.65 -13.31
C ARG A 82 -4.00 -22.72 -12.57
N HIS A 83 -3.84 -21.85 -11.57
CA HIS A 83 -2.67 -21.88 -10.70
C HIS A 83 -2.86 -22.88 -9.56
N SER A 84 -1.76 -23.46 -9.12
CA SER A 84 -1.76 -24.41 -8.01
C SER A 84 -2.01 -23.71 -6.66
N ASN A 85 -2.36 -24.47 -5.62
CA ASN A 85 -2.34 -24.01 -4.21
C ASN A 85 -3.19 -22.77 -3.89
N GLY A 86 -4.36 -22.62 -4.52
CA GLY A 86 -5.27 -21.49 -4.27
C GLY A 86 -4.74 -20.14 -4.75
N ARG A 87 -3.69 -20.13 -5.56
CA ARG A 87 -3.17 -18.94 -6.23
C ARG A 87 -4.10 -18.55 -7.38
N THR A 88 -4.07 -17.28 -7.75
CA THR A 88 -5.00 -16.73 -8.74
C THR A 88 -4.31 -15.72 -9.63
N ALA A 89 -4.88 -15.50 -10.81
CA ALA A 89 -4.69 -14.26 -11.55
C ALA A 89 -5.12 -13.05 -10.68
N LYS A 90 -4.87 -11.84 -11.16
CA LYS A 90 -5.27 -10.60 -10.47
C LYS A 90 -4.72 -10.48 -9.04
N TYR A 91 -3.52 -11.01 -8.83
CA TYR A 91 -2.85 -11.10 -7.52
C TYR A 91 -2.41 -9.76 -6.90
N LEU A 92 -2.59 -8.63 -7.58
CA LEU A 92 -2.38 -7.27 -7.06
C LEU A 92 -3.72 -6.58 -6.77
N GLU A 93 -4.63 -6.54 -7.73
CA GLU A 93 -5.95 -5.89 -7.58
C GLU A 93 -6.87 -6.66 -6.61
N GLY A 94 -6.88 -7.99 -6.63
CA GLY A 94 -7.75 -8.79 -5.76
C GLY A 94 -7.46 -8.53 -4.27
N PRO A 95 -6.20 -8.70 -3.82
CA PRO A 95 -5.81 -8.32 -2.46
C PRO A 95 -6.04 -6.84 -2.13
N ALA A 96 -5.84 -5.94 -3.08
CA ALA A 96 -6.06 -4.51 -2.86
C ALA A 96 -7.53 -4.20 -2.56
N GLU A 97 -8.45 -4.81 -3.32
CA GLU A 97 -9.88 -4.64 -3.14
C GLU A 97 -10.38 -5.29 -1.85
N GLU A 98 -10.04 -6.57 -1.65
CA GLU A 98 -10.53 -7.38 -0.53
C GLU A 98 -10.01 -6.89 0.83
N SER A 99 -8.76 -6.38 0.87
CA SER A 99 -8.14 -5.85 2.09
C SER A 99 -8.21 -4.32 2.17
N SER A 100 -8.91 -3.64 1.26
CA SER A 100 -9.00 -2.16 1.20
C SER A 100 -9.26 -1.53 2.58
N GLN A 101 -10.24 -2.06 3.31
CA GLN A 101 -10.59 -1.56 4.63
C GLN A 101 -9.48 -1.78 5.68
N GLU A 102 -8.73 -2.87 5.61
CA GLU A 102 -7.55 -3.12 6.45
C GLU A 102 -6.44 -2.10 6.14
N LEU A 103 -6.16 -1.89 4.85
CA LEU A 103 -5.14 -0.95 4.39
C LEU A 103 -5.45 0.49 4.83
N TYR A 104 -6.72 0.92 4.71
CA TYR A 104 -7.16 2.23 5.21
C TYR A 104 -7.01 2.38 6.72
N ARG A 105 -7.23 1.30 7.50
CA ARG A 105 -7.03 1.35 8.96
C ARG A 105 -5.55 1.54 9.31
N ILE A 106 -4.63 0.89 8.57
CA ILE A 106 -3.18 1.07 8.76
C ILE A 106 -2.80 2.53 8.53
N LEU A 107 -3.24 3.12 7.42
CA LEU A 107 -3.00 4.53 7.10
C LEU A 107 -3.59 5.46 8.18
N ALA A 108 -4.86 5.29 8.50
CA ALA A 108 -5.56 6.15 9.45
C ALA A 108 -4.95 6.08 10.86
N ALA A 109 -4.42 4.92 11.27
CA ALA A 109 -3.73 4.77 12.55
C ALA A 109 -2.50 5.67 12.65
N GLN A 110 -1.70 5.79 11.58
CA GLN A 110 -0.51 6.65 11.58
C GLN A 110 -0.89 8.14 11.65
N ILE A 111 -1.87 8.56 10.86
CA ILE A 111 -2.35 9.95 10.88
C ILE A 111 -2.90 10.30 12.27
N ARG A 112 -3.77 9.46 12.84
CA ARG A 112 -4.32 9.71 14.19
C ARG A 112 -3.25 9.77 15.26
N ARG A 113 -2.22 8.93 15.18
CA ARG A 113 -1.09 8.95 16.12
C ARG A 113 -0.32 10.27 16.06
N ALA A 114 -0.15 10.83 14.86
CA ALA A 114 0.56 12.09 14.68
C ALA A 114 -0.25 13.32 15.10
N MET A 115 -1.59 13.22 15.14
CA MET A 115 -2.50 14.33 15.45
C MET A 115 -3.03 14.33 16.90
N ARG A 116 -2.49 13.47 17.76
CA ARG A 116 -2.78 13.44 19.20
C ARG A 116 -1.80 14.33 19.94
#